data_AF-A0A0S2W4T3-F1
#
_entry.id   AF-A0A0S2W4T3-F1
#
_cell.length_a   1.000
_cell.length_b   1.000
_cell.length_c   1.000
_cell.angle_alpha   90.00
_cell.angle_beta   90.00
_cell.angle_gamma   90.00
#
_symmetry.space_group_name_H-M   'P 1'
#
loop_
_entity.id
_entity.type
_entity.pdbx_description
1 polymer ?
#
loop_
_entity_poly.entity_id
_entity_poly.type
_entity_poly.pdbx_seq_one_letter_code
_entity_poly.pdbx_strand_id
1 'polypeptide(L)' 'MKEMPDIAPLELLDELEAFRRAHQNDVHHPSDWCMRVMEAIVAKAFGFQNRSSWTNALAADSSTKYHRNLLDPRKTGF' A
#
# COMPACT_ATOMS: atom_id res chain seq x y z
N MET A 1 -8.08 -5.36 18.84
CA MET A 1 -8.18 -4.66 17.55
C MET A 1 -7.48 -3.32 17.71
N LYS A 2 -6.52 -2.99 16.85
CA LYS A 2 -6.00 -1.61 16.77
C LYS A 2 -7.14 -0.78 16.17
N GLU A 3 -7.67 0.20 16.89
CA GLU A 3 -8.60 1.16 16.28
C GLU A 3 -7.91 1.74 15.04
N MET A 4 -8.56 1.60 13.88
CA MET A 4 -8.05 2.24 12.68
C MET A 4 -8.14 3.75 12.92
N PRO A 5 -7.07 4.52 12.63
CA PRO A 5 -7.15 5.97 12.76
C PRO A 5 -8.32 6.47 11.92
N ASP A 6 -9.04 7.45 12.44
CA ASP A 6 -10.15 8.12 11.77
C ASP A 6 -9.57 9.03 10.68
N ILE A 7 -9.01 8.41 9.63
CA ILE A 7 -8.54 9.12 8.46
C ILE A 7 -9.80 9.64 7.79
N ALA A 8 -9.95 10.97 7.74
CA ALA A 8 -10.96 11.55 6.88
C ALA A 8 -10.64 11.11 5.44
N PRO A 9 -11.50 10.34 4.74
CA PRO A 9 -11.20 9.82 3.41
C PRO A 9 -10.73 10.89 2.40
N LEU A 10 -11.09 12.15 2.66
CA LEU A 10 -10.66 13.32 1.92
C LEU A 10 -9.14 13.58 2.00
N GLU A 11 -8.50 13.37 3.15
CA GLU A 11 -7.04 13.56 3.30
C GLU A 11 -6.26 12.55 2.46
N LEU A 12 -6.71 11.29 2.43
CA LEU A 12 -6.12 10.26 1.58
C LEU A 12 -6.29 10.60 0.09
N LEU A 13 -7.49 11.03 -0.31
CA LEU A 13 -7.76 11.42 -1.69
C LEU A 13 -6.94 12.64 -2.11
N ASP A 14 -6.69 13.58 -1.20
CA ASP A 14 -5.83 14.75 -1.45
C ASP A 14 -4.37 14.35 -1.69
N GLU A 15 -3.80 13.47 -0.85
CA GLU A 15 -2.42 12.97 -1.08
C GLU A 15 -2.29 12.23 -2.42
N LEU A 16 -3.30 11.42 -2.79
CA LEU A 16 -3.32 10.70 -4.07
C LEU A 16 -3.42 11.66 -5.26
N GLU A 17 -4.25 12.69 -5.18
CA GLU A 17 -4.39 13.70 -6.23
C GLU A 17 -3.13 14.56 -6.40
N ALA A 18 -2.49 14.95 -5.29
CA ALA A 18 -1.21 15.66 -5.31
C ALA A 18 -0.12 14.84 -6.01
N PHE A 19 -0.01 13.54 -5.68
CA PHE A 19 0.91 12.63 -6.35
C PHE A 19 0.61 12.51 -7.85
N ARG A 20 -0.66 12.30 -8.21
CA ARG A 20 -1.08 12.19 -9.61
C ARG A 20 -0.70 13.44 -10.41
N ARG A 21 -0.96 14.64 -9.88
CA ARG A 21 -0.62 15.90 -10.56
C ARG A 21 0.87 16.11 -10.74
N ALA A 22 1.68 15.73 -9.75
CA ALA A 22 3.13 15.85 -9.81
C ALA A 22 3.75 14.97 -10.90
N HIS A 23 3.14 13.82 -11.19
CA HIS A 23 3.70 12.81 -12.10
C HIS A 23 2.86 12.60 -13.37
N GLN A 24 1.83 13.41 -13.62
CA GLN A 24 0.89 13.20 -14.74
C GLN A 24 1.54 13.27 -16.13
N ASN A 25 2.72 13.88 -16.25
CA ASN A 25 3.46 14.03 -17.50
C ASN A 25 4.71 13.13 -17.55
N ASP A 26 4.94 12.29 -16.54
CA ASP A 26 6.11 11.44 -16.50
C ASP A 26 5.94 10.25 -17.45
N VAL A 27 6.84 10.15 -18.43
CA VAL A 27 6.77 9.15 -19.50
C VAL A 27 7.45 7.82 -19.10
N HIS A 28 8.13 7.77 -17.95
CA HIS A 28 9.15 6.76 -17.66
C HIS A 28 8.88 5.87 -16.42
N HIS A 29 7.75 6.01 -15.74
CA HIS A 29 7.51 5.20 -14.54
C HIS A 29 6.74 3.91 -14.86
N PRO A 30 7.28 2.72 -14.51
CA PRO A 30 6.56 1.47 -14.69
C PRO A 30 5.35 1.42 -13.74
N SER A 31 4.25 0.79 -14.17
CA SER A 31 3.01 0.70 -13.38
C SER A 31 3.24 0.15 -11.97
N ASP A 32 4.21 -0.74 -11.79
CA ASP A 32 4.61 -1.26 -10.47
C ASP A 32 5.09 -0.14 -9.51
N TRP A 33 5.89 0.79 -10.01
CA TRP A 33 6.39 1.90 -9.19
C TRP A 33 5.22 2.76 -8.69
N CYS A 34 4.29 3.13 -9.58
CA CYS A 34 3.10 3.89 -9.21
C CYS A 34 2.28 3.14 -8.15
N MET A 35 2.07 1.83 -8.34
CA MET A 35 1.33 1.00 -7.39
C MET A 35 2.01 0.99 -6.01
N ARG A 36 3.34 0.82 -5.96
CA ARG A 36 4.08 0.79 -4.69
C ARG A 36 4.06 2.13 -3.95
N VAL A 37 4.01 3.25 -4.67
CA VAL A 37 3.83 4.57 -4.05
C VAL A 37 2.42 4.73 -3.50
N MET A 38 1.39 4.32 -4.25
CA MET A 38 0.00 4.35 -3.76
C MET A 38 -0.18 3.47 -2.51
N GLU A 39 0.39 2.27 -2.49
CA GLU A 39 0.42 1.40 -1.31
C GLU A 39 1.06 2.10 -0.11
N ALA A 40 2.17 2.82 -0.31
CA ALA A 40 2.85 3.55 0.75
C ALA A 40 2.02 4.72 1.30
N ILE A 41 1.33 5.48 0.44
CA ILE A 41 0.43 6.58 0.82
C ILE A 41 -0.72 6.05 1.68
N VAL A 42 -1.39 4.99 1.22
CA VAL A 42 -2.48 4.35 1.96
C VAL A 42 -1.96 3.82 3.30
N ALA A 43 -0.83 3.09 3.30
CA ALA A 43 -0.26 2.55 4.54
C ALA A 43 0.09 3.66 5.55
N LYS A 44 0.69 4.77 5.09
CA LYS A 44 1.00 5.93 5.92
C LYS A 44 -0.28 6.51 6.55
N ALA A 45 -1.34 6.67 5.77
CA ALA A 45 -2.62 7.17 6.26
C ALA A 45 -3.16 6.27 7.40
N PHE A 46 -3.04 4.94 7.26
CA PHE A 46 -3.42 3.97 8.30
C PHE A 46 -2.40 3.81 9.45
N GLY A 47 -1.43 4.72 9.57
CA GLY A 47 -0.49 4.78 10.67
C GLY A 47 0.61 3.70 10.63
N PHE A 48 0.91 3.18 9.44
CA PHE A 48 2.08 2.33 9.21
C PHE A 48 3.31 3.20 8.94
N GLN A 49 4.42 2.89 9.61
CA GLN A 49 5.61 3.74 9.61
C GLN A 49 6.54 3.46 8.42
N ASN A 50 6.49 2.24 7.89
CA ASN A 50 7.38 1.80 6.81
C ASN A 50 6.78 0.59 6.08
N ARG A 51 7.42 0.20 4.97
CA ARG A 51 6.98 -0.93 4.15
C ARG A 51 6.82 -2.21 4.97
N SER A 52 7.85 -2.56 5.74
CA SER A 52 7.85 -3.78 6.54
C SER A 52 6.68 -3.81 7.52
N SER A 53 6.29 -2.67 8.09
CA SER A 53 5.19 -2.63 9.07
C SER A 53 3.84 -3.05 8.49
N TRP A 54 3.47 -2.59 7.28
CA TRP A 54 2.18 -2.97 6.68
C TRP A 54 2.26 -4.32 5.96
N THR A 55 3.40 -4.68 5.36
CA THR A 55 3.56 -6.00 4.75
C THR A 55 3.61 -7.12 5.78
N ASN A 56 4.18 -6.87 6.98
CA ASN A 56 4.14 -7.83 8.09
C ASN A 56 2.71 -7.98 8.64
N ALA A 57 1.94 -6.89 8.71
CA ALA A 57 0.53 -6.96 9.08
C ALA A 57 -0.28 -7.80 8.07
N LEU A 58 -0.04 -7.60 6.76
CA LEU A 58 -0.61 -8.44 5.71
C LEU A 58 -0.18 -9.91 5.84
N ALA A 59 1.09 -10.17 6.14
CA ALA A 59 1.60 -11.52 6.32
C ALA A 59 1.02 -12.21 7.57
N ALA A 60 0.71 -11.46 8.62
CA ALA A 60 0.16 -12.00 9.87
C ALA A 60 -1.35 -12.31 9.79
N ASP A 61 -2.09 -11.63 8.92
CA ASP A 61 -3.53 -11.77 8.80
C ASP A 61 -3.94 -12.82 7.75
N SER A 62 -4.45 -13.96 8.21
CA SER A 62 -4.90 -15.08 7.38
C SER A 62 -6.06 -14.75 6.44
N SER A 63 -6.82 -13.69 6.72
CA SER A 63 -7.89 -13.22 5.84
C SER A 63 -7.36 -12.60 4.55
N THR A 64 -6.10 -12.15 4.53
CA THR A 64 -5.52 -11.47 3.38
C THR A 64 -5.09 -12.46 2.29
N LYS A 65 -5.21 -12.04 1.02
CA LYS A 65 -4.65 -12.79 -0.11
C LYS A 65 -3.12 -12.88 -0.02
N TYR A 66 -2.49 -11.87 0.57
CA TYR A 66 -1.04 -11.80 0.76
C TYR A 66 -0.54 -12.97 1.62
N HIS A 67 -1.12 -13.17 2.81
CA HIS A 67 -0.82 -14.31 3.66
C HIS A 67 -1.00 -15.64 2.93
N ARG A 68 -2.13 -15.84 2.24
CA ARG A 68 -2.40 -17.09 1.51
C ARG A 68 -1.38 -17.34 0.39
N ASN A 69 -0.94 -16.30 -0.31
CA ASN A 69 0.05 -16.44 -1.37
C ASN A 69 1.46 -16.74 -0.84
N LEU A 70 1.82 -16.25 0.35
CA LEU A 70 3.10 -16.59 0.99
C LEU A 70 3.22 -18.10 1.31
N LEU A 71 2.10 -18.75 1.57
CA LEU A 71 2.05 -20.19 1.87
C LEU A 71 1.96 -21.07 0.62
N ASP A 72 1.74 -20.48 -0.58
CA ASP A 72 1.68 -21.23 -1.84
C ASP A 72 3.08 -21.27 -2.48
N PRO A 73 3.78 -22.42 -2.46
CA PRO A 73 5.14 -22.54 -3.01
C PRO A 73 5.22 -22.29 -4.52
N ARG A 74 4.08 -22.21 -5.23
CA ARG A 74 4.01 -21.85 -6.66
C ARG A 74 3.95 -20.33 -6.89
N LYS A 75 3.79 -19.53 -5.83
CA LYS A 75 3.61 -18.07 -5.89
C LYS A 75 4.67 -17.28 -5.13
N THR A 76 5.63 -17.95 -4.49
CA THR A 76 6.71 -17.31 -3.72
C THR A 76 7.83 -16.72 -4.59
N GLY A 77 7.64 -16.60 -5.91
CA GLY A 77 8.55 -15.89 -6.81
C GLY A 77 8.07 -14.45 -7.04
N PHE A 78 8.50 -13.53 -6.17
CA PHE A 78 8.48 -12.08 -6.43
C PHE A 78 9.90 -11.61 -6.70
#